data_AF-A0A9W7CQH9-F1
#
_entry.id   AF-A0A9W7CQH9-F1
#
_cell.length_a   1.000
_cell.length_b   1.000
_cell.length_c   1.000
_cell.angle_alpha   90.00
_cell.angle_beta   90.00
_cell.angle_gamma   90.00
#
_symmetry.space_group_name_H-M   'P 1'
#
loop_
_entity.id
_entity.type
_entity.pdbx_description
1 polymer ?
#
loop_
_entity_poly.entity_id
_entity_poly.type
_entity_poly.pdbx_seq_one_letter_code
_entity_poly.pdbx_strand_id
1 'polypeptide(L)'
;MQEKFGLSEFAMKQIVCCDDMPHNIARTLPRSDFLSMMTRGSISCPVKGKGSIEVLDWNIPTLINLNHMPNYKDEAGEIVRRLMIVEFGKQSLMTK
;
A
#
# COMPACT_ATOMS: atom_id res chain seq x y z
N MET A 1 -0.97 5.46 3.95
CA MET A 1 -0.89 4.03 4.31
C MET A 1 0.07 3.72 5.46
N GLN A 2 1.37 4.08 5.49
CA GLN A 2 2.14 4.06 6.77
C GLN A 2 3.43 4.90 6.81
N GLU A 3 3.39 6.06 7.47
CA GLU A 3 4.60 6.80 7.83
C GLU A 3 4.99 6.64 9.33
N LYS A 4 4.18 5.91 10.13
CA LYS A 4 4.63 5.33 11.41
C LYS A 4 3.63 4.31 11.97
N PHE A 5 2.34 4.65 11.94
CA PHE A 5 1.29 3.88 12.63
C PHE A 5 0.18 3.34 11.72
N GLY A 6 0.14 3.74 10.44
CA GLY A 6 -1.01 3.49 9.57
C GLY A 6 -1.33 2.02 9.30
N LEU A 7 -0.34 1.11 9.25
CA LEU A 7 -0.64 -0.32 9.06
C LEU A 7 -1.32 -0.97 10.28
N SER A 8 -1.17 -0.40 11.48
CA SER A 8 -1.79 -0.98 12.68
C SER A 8 -3.32 -0.98 12.66
N GLU A 9 -3.92 -0.05 11.93
CA GLU A 9 -5.38 0.01 11.75
C GLU A 9 -5.91 -1.14 10.88
N PHE A 10 -5.02 -1.72 10.05
CA PHE A 10 -5.35 -2.75 9.09
C PHE A 10 -4.99 -4.16 9.56
N ALA A 11 -4.14 -4.31 10.56
CA ALA A 11 -3.55 -5.59 11.00
C ALA A 11 -4.55 -6.73 11.30
N MET A 12 -5.83 -6.42 11.54
CA MET A 12 -6.90 -7.39 11.79
C MET A 12 -8.10 -7.25 10.85
N LYS A 13 -7.92 -6.55 9.73
CA LYS A 13 -8.97 -6.34 8.72
C LYS A 13 -8.91 -7.43 7.65
N GLN A 14 -10.00 -7.58 6.91
CA GLN A 14 -10.10 -8.54 5.82
C GLN A 14 -9.67 -7.95 4.47
N ILE A 15 -9.66 -6.62 4.35
CA ILE A 15 -9.23 -5.89 3.16
C ILE A 15 -8.69 -4.52 3.58
N VAL A 16 -7.71 -4.02 2.85
CA VAL A 16 -7.25 -2.64 2.91
C VAL A 16 -7.67 -1.92 1.64
N CYS A 17 -8.39 -0.81 1.79
CA CYS A 17 -8.68 0.12 0.70
C CYS A 17 -8.09 1.48 1.08
N CYS A 18 -7.31 2.07 0.19
CA CYS A 18 -6.69 3.37 0.38
C CYS A 18 -7.15 4.29 -0.73
N ASP A 19 -7.90 5.33 -0.37
CA ASP A 19 -8.56 6.22 -1.34
C ASP A 19 -7.60 7.17 -2.07
N ASP A 20 -6.46 7.48 -1.43
CA ASP A 20 -5.37 8.25 -2.03
C ASP A 20 -4.05 8.00 -1.29
N MET A 21 -2.91 8.33 -1.92
CA MET A 21 -1.61 8.41 -1.26
C MET A 21 -0.81 9.62 -1.77
N PRO A 22 0.09 10.17 -0.94
CA PRO A 22 1.00 11.22 -1.40
C PRO A 22 1.81 10.77 -2.61
N HIS A 23 2.14 11.71 -3.50
CA HIS A 23 2.90 11.43 -4.72
C HIS A 23 4.20 10.64 -4.46
N ASN A 24 4.87 10.90 -3.33
CA ASN A 24 6.02 10.11 -2.88
C ASN A 24 5.58 8.94 -1.99
N ILE A 25 4.95 7.94 -2.61
CA ILE A 25 4.43 6.74 -1.96
C ILE A 25 5.54 6.02 -1.20
N ALA A 26 6.72 5.88 -1.82
CA ALA A 26 7.87 5.18 -1.24
C ALA A 26 8.33 5.77 0.11
N ARG A 27 8.02 7.05 0.39
CA ARG A 27 8.26 7.67 1.70
C ARG A 27 7.22 7.21 2.74
N THR A 28 5.97 7.05 2.32
CA THR A 28 4.82 6.76 3.19
C THR A 28 4.44 5.29 3.27
N LEU A 29 5.07 4.43 2.50
CA LEU A 29 5.00 2.99 2.65
C LEU A 29 6.39 2.49 2.25
N PRO A 30 7.24 2.14 3.22
CA PRO A 30 8.59 1.69 2.92
C PRO A 30 8.58 0.50 1.97
N ARG A 31 9.58 0.43 1.09
CA ARG A 31 9.73 -0.66 0.10
C ARG A 31 9.71 -2.04 0.76
N SER A 32 10.35 -2.18 1.93
CA SER A 32 10.36 -3.41 2.70
C SER A 32 8.96 -3.85 3.09
N ASP A 33 8.17 -2.92 3.61
CA ASP A 33 6.84 -3.19 4.13
C ASP A 33 5.90 -3.52 2.97
N PHE A 34 5.97 -2.76 1.87
CA PHE A 34 5.24 -3.08 0.64
C PHE A 34 5.55 -4.52 0.15
N LEU A 35 6.83 -4.89 0.07
CA LEU A 35 7.22 -6.22 -0.38
C LEU A 35 6.69 -7.29 0.56
N SER A 36 6.84 -7.11 1.88
CA SER A 36 6.27 -8.01 2.87
C SER A 36 4.75 -8.15 2.72
N MET A 37 4.01 -7.05 2.52
CA MET A 37 2.56 -7.10 2.30
C MET A 37 2.21 -7.96 1.09
N MET A 38 2.92 -7.76 -0.02
CA MET A 38 2.63 -8.46 -1.28
C MET A 38 3.12 -9.92 -1.30
N THR A 39 4.07 -10.29 -0.44
CA THR A 39 4.60 -11.66 -0.36
C THR A 39 4.15 -12.43 0.87
N ARG A 40 3.12 -11.96 1.58
CA ARG A 40 2.64 -12.59 2.82
C ARG A 40 3.74 -12.70 3.89
N GLY A 41 4.66 -11.74 3.88
CA GLY A 41 5.72 -11.63 4.85
C GLY A 41 5.20 -11.11 6.20
N SER A 42 6.09 -11.16 7.19
CA SER A 42 5.86 -10.59 8.50
C SER A 42 6.01 -9.07 8.48
N ILE A 43 5.13 -8.36 9.20
CA ILE A 43 5.13 -6.90 9.31
C ILE A 43 4.93 -6.49 10.77
N SER A 44 5.83 -5.65 11.26
CA SER A 44 5.63 -4.96 12.53
C SER A 44 4.77 -3.73 12.32
N CYS A 45 3.65 -3.65 13.02
CA CYS A 45 2.71 -2.53 12.95
C CYS A 45 2.76 -1.74 14.27
N PRO A 46 3.55 -0.65 14.35
CA PRO A 46 3.63 0.16 15.55
C PRO A 46 2.27 0.77 15.88
N VAL A 47 1.91 0.80 17.17
CA VAL A 47 0.69 1.44 17.65
C VAL A 47 1.06 2.68 18.48
N LYS A 48 0.43 3.82 18.19
CA LYS A 48 0.77 5.08 18.87
C LYS A 48 0.57 4.96 20.39
N GLY A 49 1.64 5.27 21.14
CA GLY A 49 1.64 5.20 22.61
C GLY A 49 1.59 3.78 23.19
N LYS A 50 1.77 2.75 22.35
CA LYS A 50 1.81 1.34 22.74
C LYS A 50 2.99 0.65 22.03
N GLY A 51 3.10 -0.67 22.20
CA GLY A 51 4.04 -1.50 21.44
C GLY A 51 3.61 -1.70 19.98
N SER A 52 4.20 -2.71 19.34
CA SER A 52 3.82 -3.12 17.98
C SER A 52 2.86 -4.30 18.00
N ILE A 53 1.97 -4.34 17.02
CA ILE A 53 1.25 -5.56 16.62
C ILE A 53 2.12 -6.26 15.58
N GLU A 54 2.57 -7.46 15.88
CA GLU A 54 3.33 -8.27 14.93
C GLU A 54 2.37 -9.12 14.10
N VAL A 55 2.27 -8.81 12.80
CA VAL A 55 1.50 -9.60 11.84
C VAL A 55 2.48 -10.55 11.16
N LEU A 56 2.46 -11.83 11.53
CA LEU A 56 3.42 -12.82 11.03
C LEU A 56 3.18 -13.24 9.58
N ASP A 57 1.94 -13.10 9.10
CA ASP A 57 1.49 -13.44 7.75
C ASP A 57 0.52 -12.35 7.27
N TRP A 58 1.02 -11.40 6.48
CA TRP A 58 0.17 -10.35 5.92
C TRP A 58 -0.71 -10.91 4.78
N ASN A 59 -1.83 -11.54 5.16
CA ASN A 59 -2.82 -12.09 4.25
C ASN A 59 -4.00 -11.13 4.01
N ILE A 60 -3.72 -9.83 3.87
CA ILE A 60 -4.76 -8.81 3.74
C ILE A 60 -4.65 -8.19 2.34
N PRO A 61 -5.60 -8.50 1.43
CA PRO A 61 -5.67 -7.88 0.12
C PRO A 61 -5.69 -6.36 0.22
N THR A 62 -4.93 -5.70 -0.65
CA THR A 62 -4.74 -4.25 -0.61
C THR A 62 -5.10 -3.63 -1.95
N LEU A 63 -6.02 -2.67 -1.91
CA LEU A 63 -6.40 -1.81 -3.03
C LEU A 63 -5.93 -0.39 -2.72
N ILE A 64 -5.23 0.21 -3.67
CA ILE A 64 -4.73 1.59 -3.54
C ILE A 64 -5.21 2.35 -4.77
N ASN A 65 -6.04 3.36 -4.55
CA ASN A 65 -6.45 4.29 -5.58
C ASN A 65 -5.44 5.44 -5.66
N LEU A 66 -4.93 5.71 -6.86
CA LEU A 66 -3.84 6.66 -7.08
C LEU A 66 -4.02 7.40 -8.40
N ASN A 67 -3.64 8.68 -8.40
CA ASN A 67 -3.51 9.47 -9.62
C ASN A 67 -2.09 9.44 -10.22
N HIS A 68 -1.16 8.73 -9.56
CA HIS A 68 0.25 8.65 -9.94
C HIS A 68 0.78 7.23 -9.73
N MET A 69 1.78 6.84 -10.52
CA MET A 69 2.43 5.54 -10.34
C MET A 69 3.29 5.51 -9.07
N PRO A 70 3.38 4.36 -8.38
CA PRO A 70 4.32 4.18 -7.27
C PRO A 70 5.76 4.48 -7.67
N ASN A 71 6.44 5.30 -6.87
CA ASN A 71 7.78 5.83 -7.15
C ASN A 71 8.91 5.05 -6.45
N TYR A 72 8.77 3.71 -6.34
CA TYR A 72 9.80 2.86 -5.78
C TYR A 72 10.99 2.70 -6.74
N LYS A 73 12.21 2.64 -6.19
CA LYS A 73 13.37 2.18 -6.96
C LYS A 73 13.24 0.66 -7.21
N ASP A 74 13.07 0.27 -8.46
CA ASP A 74 12.73 -1.10 -8.85
C ASP A 74 13.59 -1.65 -10.00
N GLU A 75 14.91 -1.71 -9.80
CA GLU A 75 15.88 -2.14 -10.84
C GLU A 75 15.69 -3.61 -11.28
N ALA A 76 15.21 -4.47 -10.38
CA ALA A 76 15.02 -5.91 -10.63
C ALA A 76 13.55 -6.30 -10.88
N GLY A 77 12.64 -5.32 -11.00
CA GLY A 77 11.22 -5.55 -11.26
C GLY A 77 10.48 -6.26 -10.12
N GLU A 78 10.96 -6.17 -8.89
CA GLU A 78 10.36 -6.80 -7.72
C GLU A 78 9.04 -6.14 -7.31
N ILE A 79 8.88 -4.85 -7.54
CA ILE A 79 7.64 -4.13 -7.24
C ILE A 79 6.66 -4.29 -8.40
N VAL A 80 7.09 -4.01 -9.63
CA VAL A 80 6.20 -4.00 -10.79
C VAL A 80 5.51 -5.35 -11.02
N ARG A 81 6.20 -6.48 -10.75
CA ARG A 81 5.62 -7.82 -10.89
C ARG A 81 4.56 -8.19 -9.84
N ARG A 82 4.32 -7.30 -8.87
CA ARG A 82 3.36 -7.48 -7.76
C ARG A 82 2.22 -6.47 -7.81
N LEU A 83 2.19 -5.61 -8.84
CA LEU A 83 1.15 -4.62 -9.03
C LEU A 83 0.20 -5.07 -10.14
N MET A 84 -1.09 -4.90 -9.90
CA MET A 84 -2.12 -4.87 -10.94
C MET A 84 -2.61 -3.43 -11.03
N ILE A 85 -2.49 -2.81 -12.20
CA ILE A 85 -2.89 -1.43 -12.43
C ILE A 85 -4.15 -1.43 -13.29
N VAL A 86 -5.19 -0.75 -12.79
CA VAL A 86 -6.40 -0.47 -13.55
C VAL A 86 -6.43 1.03 -13.79
N GLU A 87 -6.27 1.44 -15.05
CA GLU A 87 -6.27 2.84 -15.43
C GLU A 87 -7.70 3.32 -15.71
N PHE A 88 -8.10 4.40 -15.04
CA PHE A 88 -9.38 5.06 -15.30
C PHE A 88 -9.16 6.24 -16.24
N GLY A 89 -9.57 6.06 -17.50
CA GLY A 89 -9.54 7.13 -18.49
C GLY A 89 -10.46 8.28 -18.12
N LYS A 90 -10.09 9.49 -18.58
CA LYS A 90 -10.89 10.69 -18.35
C LYS A 90 -12.28 10.52 -18.96
N GLN A 91 -13.32 10.59 -18.15
CA GLN A 91 -14.69 10.59 -18.65
C GLN A 91 -14.98 11.97 -19.25
N SER A 92 -14.93 12.09 -20.57
CA SER A 92 -15.47 13.25 -21.26
C SER A 92 -16.99 13.21 -21.11
N LEU A 93 -17.52 14.01 -20.19
CA LEU A 93 -18.93 14.38 -20.23
C LEU A 93 -19.17 15.05 -21.58
N MET A 94 -19.78 14.33 -22.52
CA MET A 94 -20.37 14.96 -23.70
C MET A 94 -21.52 15.84 -23.19
N THR A 95 -21.22 17.11 -22.98
CA THR A 95 -22.22 18.14 -22.77
C THR A 95 -23.06 18.20 -24.05
N LYS A 96 -24.32 17.74 -23.95
CA LYS A 96 -25.34 18.01 -24.97
C LYS A 96 -25.85 19.44 -24.82
#